data_AF-A0A4P1K2D9-F1
#
_entry.id   AF-A0A4P1K2D9-F1
#
_cell.length_a   1.000
_cell.length_b   1.000
_cell.length_c   1.000
_cell.angle_alpha   90.00
_cell.angle_beta   90.00
_cell.angle_gamma   90.00
#
_symmetry.space_group_name_H-M   'P 1'
#
loop_
_entity.id
_entity.type
_entity.pdbx_description
1 polymer ?
#
loop_
_entity_poly.entity_id
_entity_poly.type
_entity_poly.pdbx_seq_one_letter_code
_entity_poly.pdbx_strand_id
1 'polypeptide(L)'
;MKRIEPNLLLAITTAFPLVLLIATATLFGAPGQLVKYLVIAVLVPAAFVPLNSMMAKRMGSQRSPMIHPEAASTAVWASLFPALIILAAGVPVVFPGHDYGLLIIIAAIFFGGTVESAIKAARAR
;
A
#
# COMPACT_ATOMS: atom_id res chain seq x y z
N MET A 1 -8.17 9.18 25.60
CA MET A 1 -7.54 8.38 24.53
C MET A 1 -7.54 9.20 23.25
N LYS A 2 -6.37 9.46 22.63
CA LYS A 2 -6.33 10.16 21.33
C LYS A 2 -6.93 9.24 20.27
N ARG A 3 -8.00 9.66 19.58
CA ARG A 3 -8.61 8.88 18.49
C ARG A 3 -7.62 8.79 17.33
N ILE A 4 -7.17 7.57 17.02
CA ILE A 4 -6.31 7.32 15.85
C ILE A 4 -7.14 7.62 14.60
N GLU A 5 -6.52 8.31 13.64
CA GLU A 5 -7.15 8.69 12.39
C GLU A 5 -7.36 7.43 11.51
N PRO A 6 -8.57 7.18 10.96
CA PRO A 6 -8.87 5.93 10.25
C PRO A 6 -7.99 5.64 9.04
N ASN A 7 -7.58 6.66 8.28
CA ASN A 7 -6.72 6.44 7.12
C ASN A 7 -5.28 6.11 7.53
N LEU A 8 -4.79 6.68 8.63
CA LEU A 8 -3.54 6.27 9.24
C LEU A 8 -3.57 4.80 9.67
N LEU A 9 -4.66 4.34 10.28
CA LEU A 9 -4.84 2.92 10.60
C LEU A 9 -4.80 2.06 9.35
N LEU A 10 -5.52 2.44 8.29
CA LEU A 10 -5.50 1.74 7.01
C LEU A 10 -4.09 1.64 6.43
N ALA A 11 -3.32 2.74 6.44
CA ALA A 11 -1.95 2.76 5.93
C ALA A 11 -1.05 1.80 6.72
N ILE A 12 -1.14 1.83 8.05
CA ILE A 12 -0.40 0.90 8.92
C ILE A 12 -0.82 -0.54 8.64
N THR A 13 -2.12 -0.81 8.56
CA THR A 13 -2.66 -2.14 8.26
C THR A 13 -2.25 -2.64 6.88
N THR A 14 -1.98 -1.76 5.92
CA THR A 14 -1.49 -2.11 4.57
C THR A 14 0.02 -2.33 4.54
N ALA A 15 0.77 -1.66 5.42
CA ALA A 15 2.21 -1.86 5.57
C ALA A 15 2.56 -3.28 6.07
N PHE A 16 1.80 -3.82 7.03
CA PHE A 16 2.07 -5.16 7.58
C PHE A 16 2.05 -6.28 6.52
N PRO A 17 1.00 -6.41 5.69
CA PRO A 17 0.99 -7.34 4.56
C PRO A 17 2.11 -7.11 3.55
N LEU A 18 2.51 -5.85 3.29
CA LEU A 18 3.63 -5.57 2.40
C LEU A 18 4.94 -6.13 2.96
N VAL A 19 5.18 -5.97 4.27
CA VAL A 19 6.32 -6.59 4.96
C VAL A 19 6.24 -8.11 4.88
N LEU A 20 5.06 -8.69 5.08
CA LEU A 20 4.84 -10.13 4.96
C LEU A 20 5.12 -10.64 3.54
N LEU A 21 4.70 -9.90 2.51
CA LEU A 21 4.99 -10.22 1.11
C LEU A 21 6.49 -10.16 0.82
N ILE A 22 7.20 -9.16 1.34
CA ILE A 22 8.67 -9.08 1.18
C ILE A 22 9.35 -10.27 1.88
N ALA A 23 8.91 -10.61 3.10
CA ALA A 23 9.46 -11.74 3.84
C ALA A 23 9.26 -13.06 3.10
N THR A 24 8.04 -13.34 2.64
CA THR A 24 7.72 -14.56 1.88
C THR A 24 8.44 -14.59 0.53
N ALA A 25 8.50 -13.49 -0.20
CA ALA A 25 9.26 -13.38 -1.44
C ALA A 25 10.78 -13.55 -1.25
N THR A 26 11.32 -13.13 -0.10
CA THR A 26 12.74 -13.28 0.22
C THR A 26 13.07 -14.72 0.62
N LEU A 27 12.19 -15.38 1.37
CA LEU A 27 12.40 -16.74 1.86
C LEU A 27 12.14 -17.81 0.79
N PHE A 28 11.10 -17.61 -0.03
CA PHE A 28 10.65 -18.62 -1.01
C PHE A 28 10.89 -18.22 -2.47
N GLY A 29 11.19 -16.95 -2.76
CA GLY A 29 11.47 -16.48 -4.12
C GLY A 29 12.92 -16.69 -4.57
N ALA A 30 13.28 -16.04 -5.67
CA ALA A 30 14.63 -16.07 -6.21
C ALA A 30 15.67 -15.52 -5.21
N PRO A 31 16.85 -16.14 -5.09
CA PRO A 31 17.87 -15.75 -4.11
C PRO A 31 18.46 -14.37 -4.42
N GLY A 32 18.89 -13.65 -3.36
CA GLY A 32 19.60 -12.38 -3.49
C GLY A 32 18.73 -11.16 -3.81
N GLN A 33 17.40 -11.28 -3.80
CA GLN A 33 16.48 -10.21 -4.24
C GLN A 33 16.02 -9.24 -3.13
N LEU A 34 16.40 -9.47 -1.87
CA LEU A 34 15.93 -8.66 -0.73
C LEU A 34 16.14 -7.15 -0.91
N VAL A 35 17.35 -6.74 -1.31
CA VAL A 35 17.68 -5.32 -1.49
C VAL A 35 16.78 -4.70 -2.56
N LYS A 36 16.58 -5.40 -3.68
CA LYS A 36 15.68 -4.96 -4.75
C LYS A 36 14.24 -4.78 -4.22
N TYR A 37 13.75 -5.74 -3.44
CA TYR A 37 12.41 -5.68 -2.86
C TYR A 37 12.22 -4.51 -1.88
N LEU A 38 13.21 -4.26 -1.01
CA LEU A 38 13.19 -3.11 -0.10
C LEU A 38 13.25 -1.78 -0.86
N VAL A 39 14.10 -1.69 -1.88
CA VAL A 39 14.19 -0.51 -2.75
C VAL A 39 12.85 -0.23 -3.42
N ILE A 40 12.19 -1.25 -3.97
CA ILE A 40 10.85 -1.12 -4.56
C ILE A 40 9.84 -0.65 -3.51
N ALA A 41 9.80 -1.30 -2.35
CA ALA A 41 8.84 -1.02 -1.28
C ALA A 41 8.94 0.40 -0.71
N VAL A 42 10.10 1.06 -0.85
CA VAL A 42 10.31 2.43 -0.40
C VAL A 42 10.18 3.44 -1.55
N LEU A 43 10.87 3.20 -2.67
CA LEU A 43 10.91 4.18 -3.78
C LEU A 43 9.57 4.27 -4.50
N VAL A 44 8.85 3.15 -4.69
CA VAL A 44 7.57 3.17 -5.41
C VAL A 44 6.53 4.01 -4.67
N PRO A 45 6.25 3.81 -3.37
CA PRO A 45 5.31 4.66 -2.65
C PRO A 45 5.79 6.11 -2.56
N ALA A 46 7.10 6.33 -2.33
CA ALA A 46 7.68 7.67 -2.23
C ALA A 46 7.53 8.48 -3.53
N ALA A 47 7.64 7.83 -4.70
CA ALA A 47 7.38 8.45 -5.99
C ALA A 47 5.87 8.54 -6.31
N PHE A 48 5.11 7.48 -6.00
CA PHE A 48 3.69 7.39 -6.31
C PHE A 48 2.88 8.48 -5.63
N VAL A 49 3.07 8.71 -4.33
CA VAL A 49 2.30 9.70 -3.54
C VAL A 49 2.35 11.11 -4.15
N PRO A 50 3.52 11.72 -4.39
CA PRO A 50 3.58 13.06 -4.98
C PRO A 50 3.10 13.07 -6.43
N LEU A 51 3.49 12.07 -7.26
CA LEU A 51 3.10 12.02 -8.67
C LEU A 51 1.59 11.86 -8.85
N ASN A 52 0.95 10.98 -8.07
CA ASN A 52 -0.49 10.77 -8.11
C ASN A 52 -1.23 12.04 -7.66
N SER A 53 -0.75 12.71 -6.61
CA SER A 53 -1.34 13.97 -6.16
C SER A 53 -1.22 15.09 -7.20
N MET A 54 -0.08 15.19 -7.90
CA MET A 54 0.12 16.15 -8.99
C MET A 54 -0.78 15.86 -10.18
N MET A 55 -0.89 14.59 -10.57
CA MET A 55 -1.74 14.17 -11.68
C MET A 55 -3.22 14.42 -11.38
N ALA A 56 -3.69 14.10 -10.17
CA ALA A 56 -5.05 14.38 -9.74
C ALA A 56 -5.39 15.88 -9.85
N LYS A 57 -4.46 16.77 -9.44
CA LYS A 57 -4.62 18.22 -9.59
C LYS A 57 -4.70 18.65 -11.06
N ARG A 58 -3.83 18.11 -11.94
CA ARG A 58 -3.85 18.41 -13.38
C ARG A 58 -5.14 17.96 -14.05
N MET A 59 -5.74 16.88 -13.55
CA MET A 59 -7.04 16.37 -14.02
C MET A 59 -8.24 17.09 -13.40
N GLY A 60 -8.04 18.12 -12.57
CA GLY A 60 -9.12 18.82 -11.87
C GLY A 60 -9.84 17.96 -10.82
N SER A 61 -9.27 16.81 -10.45
CA SER A 61 -9.89 15.86 -9.51
C SER A 61 -9.43 16.16 -8.08
N GLN A 62 -10.34 16.62 -7.23
CA GLN A 62 -10.16 16.64 -5.78
C GLN A 62 -10.65 15.32 -5.19
N ARG A 63 -9.73 14.34 -5.09
CA ARG A 63 -10.04 13.07 -4.44
C ARG A 63 -9.97 13.23 -2.92
N SER A 64 -11.12 13.08 -2.26
CA SER A 64 -11.24 12.96 -0.80
C SER A 64 -10.41 11.79 -0.25
N PRO A 65 -10.07 11.79 1.06
CA PRO A 65 -9.52 10.62 1.72
C PRO A 65 -10.39 9.38 1.49
N MET A 66 -9.77 8.21 1.35
CA MET A 66 -10.44 6.93 1.13
C MET A 66 -11.52 6.68 2.19
N ILE A 67 -11.19 6.89 3.47
CA ILE A 67 -12.16 6.81 4.57
C ILE A 67 -12.55 8.22 4.98
N HIS A 68 -13.83 8.57 4.82
CA HIS A 68 -14.38 9.87 5.21
C HIS A 68 -15.76 9.71 5.88
N PRO A 69 -16.16 10.64 6.75
CA PRO A 69 -17.36 10.49 7.60
C PRO A 69 -18.67 10.35 6.82
N GLU A 70 -18.76 10.97 5.64
CA GLU A 70 -19.97 10.99 4.82
C GLU A 70 -20.29 9.63 4.19
N ALA A 71 -19.31 8.72 4.13
CA ALA A 71 -19.51 7.39 3.55
C ALA A 71 -18.71 6.33 4.33
N ALA A 72 -19.20 5.92 5.50
CA ALA A 72 -18.56 4.88 6.32
C ALA A 72 -18.35 3.53 5.60
N SER A 73 -19.17 3.23 4.58
CA SER A 73 -19.02 2.04 3.72
C SER A 73 -17.69 2.00 2.96
N THR A 74 -17.04 3.15 2.75
CA THR A 74 -15.71 3.25 2.13
C THR A 74 -14.62 2.54 2.95
N ALA A 75 -14.82 2.36 4.26
CA ALA A 75 -13.88 1.60 5.09
C ALA A 75 -13.82 0.13 4.70
N VAL A 76 -14.96 -0.47 4.34
CA VAL A 76 -15.03 -1.86 3.86
C VAL A 76 -14.29 -1.99 2.53
N TRP A 77 -14.51 -1.06 1.61
CA TRP A 77 -13.82 -1.04 0.33
C TRP A 77 -12.31 -0.81 0.48
N ALA A 78 -11.91 0.06 1.40
CA ALA A 78 -10.51 0.31 1.70
C ALA A 78 -9.81 -0.92 2.28
N SER A 79 -10.53 -1.80 3.00
CA SER A 79 -9.95 -3.05 3.51
C SER A 79 -9.51 -4.03 2.42
N LEU A 80 -9.95 -3.84 1.16
CA LEU A 80 -9.47 -4.65 0.04
C LEU A 80 -7.97 -4.49 -0.21
N PHE A 81 -7.40 -3.30 0.04
CA PHE A 81 -5.96 -3.08 -0.15
C PHE A 81 -5.10 -4.03 0.69
N PRO A 82 -5.21 -4.05 2.04
CA PRO A 82 -4.45 -4.99 2.84
C PRO A 82 -4.83 -6.44 2.54
N ALA A 83 -6.12 -6.75 2.33
CA ALA A 83 -6.56 -8.12 2.04
C ALA A 83 -5.91 -8.70 0.77
N LEU A 84 -5.85 -7.93 -0.31
CA LEU A 84 -5.22 -8.36 -1.56
C LEU A 84 -3.71 -8.56 -1.40
N ILE A 85 -3.03 -7.72 -0.60
CA ILE A 85 -1.60 -7.91 -0.33
C ILE A 85 -1.36 -9.15 0.54
N ILE A 86 -2.25 -9.46 1.49
CA ILE A 86 -2.18 -10.70 2.28
C ILE A 86 -2.27 -11.92 1.34
N LEU A 87 -3.23 -11.92 0.41
CA LEU A 87 -3.36 -12.99 -0.57
C LEU A 87 -2.11 -13.09 -1.46
N ALA A 88 -1.57 -11.94 -1.90
CA ALA A 88 -0.32 -11.89 -2.65
C ALA A 88 0.87 -12.48 -1.89
N ALA A 89 0.94 -12.28 -0.57
CA ALA A 89 2.00 -12.85 0.28
C ALA A 89 1.95 -14.39 0.35
N GLY A 90 0.82 -15.02 0.01
CA GLY A 90 0.73 -16.47 -0.16
C GLY A 90 1.38 -16.98 -1.45
N VAL A 91 1.53 -16.14 -2.47
CA VAL A 91 2.01 -16.56 -3.80
C VAL A 91 3.45 -17.13 -3.76
N PRO A 92 4.44 -16.48 -3.10
CA PRO A 92 5.78 -17.04 -3.01
C PRO A 92 5.84 -18.41 -2.34
N VAL A 93 4.93 -18.68 -1.40
CA VAL A 93 4.86 -19.96 -0.68
C VAL A 93 4.39 -21.09 -1.60
N VAL A 94 3.42 -20.81 -2.48
CA VAL A 94 2.84 -21.80 -3.41
C VAL A 94 3.72 -21.98 -4.65
N PHE A 95 4.41 -20.94 -5.11
CA PHE A 95 5.20 -20.93 -6.35
C PHE A 95 6.67 -20.53 -6.12
N PRO A 96 7.48 -21.30 -5.40
CA PRO A 96 8.84 -20.89 -5.03
C PRO A 96 9.77 -20.67 -6.23
N GLY A 97 10.89 -19.97 -6.00
CA GLY A 97 11.99 -19.81 -6.95
C GLY A 97 11.86 -18.66 -7.97
N HIS A 98 10.74 -17.95 -8.00
CA HIS A 98 10.49 -16.86 -8.95
C HIS A 98 10.87 -15.48 -8.40
N ASP A 99 11.07 -14.53 -9.31
CA ASP A 99 11.18 -13.12 -8.98
C ASP A 99 9.80 -12.49 -8.78
N TYR A 100 9.59 -11.92 -7.58
CA TYR A 100 8.33 -11.32 -7.17
C TYR A 100 8.33 -9.78 -7.22
N GLY A 101 9.31 -9.18 -7.89
CA GLY A 101 9.45 -7.72 -7.98
C GLY A 101 8.18 -7.03 -8.48
N LEU A 102 7.53 -7.56 -9.51
CA LEU A 102 6.27 -6.98 -10.03
C LEU A 102 5.14 -7.02 -8.99
N LEU A 103 5.01 -8.14 -8.27
CA LEU A 103 4.00 -8.30 -7.22
C LEU A 103 4.22 -7.28 -6.08
N ILE A 104 5.48 -7.06 -5.72
CA ILE A 104 5.87 -6.07 -4.71
C ILE A 104 5.65 -4.65 -5.23
N ILE A 105 5.87 -4.35 -6.52
CA ILE A 105 5.52 -3.06 -7.11
C ILE A 105 4.02 -2.77 -6.97
N ILE A 106 3.16 -3.74 -7.32
CA ILE A 106 1.71 -3.59 -7.21
C ILE A 106 1.31 -3.35 -5.74
N ALA A 107 1.83 -4.15 -4.81
CA ALA A 107 1.56 -3.99 -3.39
C ALA A 107 2.06 -2.64 -2.84
N ALA A 108 3.21 -2.17 -3.31
CA ALA A 108 3.76 -0.87 -2.94
C ALA A 108 2.90 0.29 -3.48
N ILE A 109 2.32 0.19 -4.67
CA ILE A 109 1.35 1.17 -5.19
C ILE A 109 0.10 1.20 -4.30
N PHE A 110 -0.42 0.04 -3.90
CA PHE A 110 -1.58 -0.05 -3.00
C PHE A 110 -1.28 0.62 -1.66
N PHE A 111 -0.13 0.30 -1.06
CA PHE A 111 0.35 0.96 0.14
C PHE A 111 0.48 2.48 -0.06
N GLY A 112 1.09 2.94 -1.15
CA GLY A 112 1.20 4.35 -1.51
C GLY A 112 -0.16 5.07 -1.57
N GLY A 113 -1.18 4.41 -2.12
CA GLY A 113 -2.56 4.93 -2.13
C GLY A 113 -3.13 5.13 -0.72
N THR A 114 -2.90 4.18 0.19
CA THR A 114 -3.34 4.30 1.59
C THR A 114 -2.58 5.36 2.36
N VAL A 115 -1.28 5.52 2.09
CA VAL A 115 -0.45 6.60 2.65
C VAL A 115 -0.91 7.97 2.16
N GLU A 116 -1.15 8.12 0.86
CA GLU A 116 -1.70 9.37 0.30
C GLU A 116 -3.04 9.72 0.96
N SER A 117 -3.89 8.71 1.20
CA SER A 117 -5.16 8.88 1.90
C SER A 117 -4.96 9.41 3.32
N ALA A 118 -4.02 8.83 4.08
CA ALA A 118 -3.67 9.29 5.43
C ALA A 118 -3.13 10.73 5.44
N ILE A 119 -2.27 11.07 4.47
CA ILE A 119 -1.72 12.43 4.34
C ILE A 119 -2.84 13.44 4.06
N LYS A 120 -3.79 13.10 3.19
CA LYS A 120 -4.95 13.97 2.89
C LYS A 120 -5.83 14.16 4.12
N ALA A 121 -6.14 13.09 4.84
CA ALA A 121 -6.95 13.16 6.05
C ALA A 121 -6.27 13.98 7.16
N ALA A 122 -4.94 13.88 7.29
CA ALA A 122 -4.17 14.70 8.22
C ALA A 122 -4.17 16.19 7.85
N ARG A 123 -4.20 16.54 6.56
CA ARG A 123 -4.27 17.93 6.08
C ARG A 123 -5.67 18.55 6.14
N ALA A 124 -6.71 17.72 6.19
CA ALA A 124 -8.10 18.16 6.28
C ALA A 124 -8.59 18.37 7.72
N ARG A 125 -7.77 18.03 8.71
CA ARG A 125 -7.98 18.37 10.13
C ARG A 125 -7.43 19.75 10.43
#